data_AF-A0A0F7UQE0-F1
#
_entry.id   AF-A0A0F7UQE0-F1
#
_cell.length_a   1.000
_cell.length_b   1.000
_cell.length_c   1.000
_cell.angle_alpha   90.00
_cell.angle_beta   90.00
_cell.angle_gamma   90.00
#
_symmetry.space_group_name_H-M   'P 1'
#
loop_
_entity.id
_entity.type
_entity.pdbx_description
1 polymer ?
#
loop_
_entity_poly.entity_id
_entity_poly.type
_entity_poly.pdbx_seq_one_letter_code
_entity_poly.pdbx_strand_id
1 'polypeptide(L)'
;MLPAGASPPFPSPQAADTVTRLQLLLTNFSSHLYDVVQQVPELAPPLPLSPPNSSSSSSSASKEEGDAEKRAQLESFLLRSANNVAVIMHAIETEMENLPSSLRTRAETNRKIAFLEKENQKAAAELRALTAETSRVRETLRQALRQSLTEDTHIVVDE
;
A
#
# COMPACT_ATOMS: atom_id res chain seq x y z
N MET A 1 -20.59 14.47 -8.46
CA MET A 1 -21.02 13.39 -9.37
C MET A 1 -19.89 13.20 -10.37
N LEU A 2 -19.20 12.06 -10.33
CA LEU A 2 -18.19 11.70 -11.34
C LEU A 2 -18.94 11.35 -12.65
N PRO A 3 -18.41 11.72 -13.83
CA PRO A 3 -19.06 11.42 -15.09
C PRO A 3 -19.14 9.90 -15.29
N ALA A 4 -20.28 9.42 -15.82
CA ALA A 4 -20.45 8.03 -16.22
C ALA A 4 -19.33 7.67 -17.23
N GLY A 5 -18.45 6.75 -16.87
CA GLY A 5 -17.32 6.31 -17.70
C GLY A 5 -15.93 6.72 -17.21
N ALA A 6 -15.81 7.47 -16.12
CA ALA A 6 -14.52 7.72 -15.47
C ALA A 6 -14.30 6.69 -14.35
N SER A 7 -13.61 5.58 -14.65
CA SER A 7 -12.98 4.78 -13.60
C SER A 7 -11.90 5.64 -12.93
N PRO A 8 -11.95 5.87 -11.61
CA PRO A 8 -10.96 6.69 -10.93
C PRO A 8 -9.58 6.06 -11.08
N PRO A 9 -8.50 6.86 -11.14
CA PRO A 9 -7.15 6.33 -11.10
C PRO A 9 -7.00 5.46 -9.85
N PHE A 10 -6.40 4.28 -10.01
CA PHE A 10 -6.20 3.35 -8.91
C PHE A 10 -5.44 4.04 -7.77
N PRO A 11 -6.01 4.12 -6.56
CA PRO A 11 -5.27 4.64 -5.42
C PRO A 11 -4.14 3.66 -5.11
N SER A 12 -2.90 4.15 -5.16
CA SER A 12 -1.75 3.40 -4.68
C SER A 12 -2.00 3.00 -3.22
N PRO A 13 -1.86 1.72 -2.84
CA PRO A 13 -2.13 1.29 -1.47
C PRO A 13 -1.20 2.02 -0.49
N GLN A 14 -1.75 2.80 0.44
CA GLN A 14 -1.01 3.35 1.60
C GLN A 14 -0.80 2.28 2.70
N ALA A 15 -0.75 1.00 2.33
CA ALA A 15 -0.54 -0.08 3.28
C ALA A 15 0.93 -0.15 3.70
N ALA A 16 1.17 -0.28 5.01
CA ALA A 16 2.51 -0.28 5.61
C ALA A 16 3.27 -1.61 5.42
N ASP A 17 2.57 -2.73 5.22
CA ASP A 17 3.14 -4.08 5.06
C ASP A 17 2.92 -4.60 3.62
N THR A 18 3.96 -5.19 3.02
CA THR A 18 3.98 -5.72 1.64
C THR A 18 2.92 -6.80 1.42
N VAL A 19 2.66 -7.66 2.43
CA VAL A 19 1.63 -8.70 2.33
C VAL A 19 0.23 -8.07 2.23
N THR A 20 -0.05 -7.08 3.08
CA THR A 20 -1.35 -6.38 3.07
C THR A 20 -1.55 -5.57 1.80
N ARG A 21 -0.46 -5.00 1.26
CA ARG A 21 -0.45 -4.29 -0.01
C ARG A 21 -0.76 -5.21 -1.19
N LEU A 22 -0.11 -6.38 -1.25
CA LEU A 22 -0.38 -7.41 -2.24
C LEU A 22 -1.84 -7.89 -2.16
N GLN A 23 -2.36 -8.10 -0.95
CA GLN A 23 -3.75 -8.50 -0.76
C GLN A 23 -4.74 -7.44 -1.30
N LEU A 24 -4.45 -6.15 -1.09
CA LEU A 24 -5.27 -5.07 -1.62
C LEU A 24 -5.20 -5.03 -3.16
N LEU A 25 -4.01 -5.16 -3.74
CA LEU A 25 -3.82 -5.20 -5.19
C LEU A 25 -4.57 -6.38 -5.83
N LEU A 26 -4.52 -7.57 -5.24
CA LEU A 26 -5.26 -8.75 -5.73
C LEU A 26 -6.78 -8.58 -5.61
N THR A 27 -7.25 -7.96 -4.54
CA THR A 27 -8.68 -7.67 -4.33
C THR A 27 -9.18 -6.63 -5.34
N ASN A 28 -8.37 -5.62 -5.60
CA ASN A 28 -8.64 -4.58 -6.60
C ASN A 28 -8.59 -5.13 -8.03
N PHE A 29 -7.69 -6.08 -8.29
CA PHE A 29 -7.61 -6.76 -9.57
C PHE A 29 -8.88 -7.58 -9.83
N SER A 30 -9.34 -8.35 -8.85
CA SER A 30 -10.52 -9.20 -9.00
C SER A 30 -11.81 -8.39 -9.14
N SER A 31 -11.96 -7.28 -8.41
CA SER A 31 -13.10 -6.37 -8.60
C SER A 31 -13.09 -5.73 -9.99
N HIS A 32 -11.94 -5.27 -10.48
CA HIS A 32 -11.84 -4.70 -11.81
C HIS A 32 -12.18 -5.72 -12.91
N LEU A 33 -11.73 -6.97 -12.80
CA LEU A 33 -12.13 -8.02 -13.75
C LEU A 33 -13.63 -8.28 -13.74
N TYR A 34 -14.24 -8.28 -12.55
CA TYR A 34 -15.67 -8.45 -12.40
C TYR A 34 -16.44 -7.30 -13.07
N ASP A 35 -16.05 -6.06 -12.82
CA ASP A 35 -16.67 -4.87 -13.41
C ASP A 35 -16.55 -4.86 -14.95
N VAL A 36 -15.38 -5.23 -15.48
CA VAL A 36 -15.17 -5.34 -16.94
C VAL A 36 -16.10 -6.39 -17.54
N VAL A 37 -16.21 -7.58 -16.93
CA VAL A 37 -17.08 -8.65 -17.42
C VAL A 37 -18.56 -8.28 -17.33
N GLN A 38 -18.97 -7.47 -16.34
CA GLN A 38 -20.35 -6.96 -16.26
C GLN A 38 -20.67 -5.90 -17.31
N GLN A 39 -19.71 -5.03 -17.64
CA GLN A 39 -19.91 -3.92 -18.58
C GLN A 39 -19.84 -4.35 -20.05
N VAL A 40 -19.12 -5.42 -20.37
CA VAL A 40 -19.00 -5.94 -21.76
C VAL A 40 -20.36 -6.32 -22.37
N PRO A 41 -21.25 -7.06 -21.68
CA PRO A 41 -22.61 -7.35 -22.19
C PRO A 41 -23.50 -6.13 -22.38
N GLU A 42 -23.31 -5.06 -21.58
CA GLU A 42 -24.06 -3.81 -21.72
C GLU A 42 -23.59 -3.00 -22.94
N LEU A 43 -22.29 -3.03 -23.23
CA LEU A 43 -21.66 -2.31 -24.34
C LEU A 43 -21.73 -3.10 -25.66
N ALA A 44 -21.75 -4.43 -25.60
CA ALA A 44 -21.83 -5.34 -26.73
C ALA A 44 -22.74 -6.54 -26.40
N PRO A 45 -24.07 -6.40 -26.63
CA PRO A 45 -24.99 -7.52 -26.48
C PRO A 45 -24.56 -8.69 -27.38
N PRO A 46 -24.69 -9.95 -26.91
CA PRO A 46 -24.32 -11.11 -27.71
C PRO A 46 -25.13 -11.15 -29.00
N LEU A 47 -24.46 -11.32 -30.14
CA LEU A 47 -25.14 -11.42 -31.43
C LEU A 47 -26.00 -12.70 -31.46
N PRO A 48 -27.27 -12.62 -31.84
CA PRO A 48 -28.11 -13.81 -32.00
C PRO A 48 -27.56 -14.68 -33.14
N LEU A 49 -27.36 -15.96 -32.88
CA LEU A 49 -26.84 -16.97 -33.83
C LEU A 49 -27.82 -17.35 -34.96
N SER A 50 -28.78 -16.49 -35.31
CA SER A 50 -29.76 -16.78 -36.37
C SER A 50 -29.33 -16.11 -37.68
N PRO A 51 -29.38 -16.80 -38.83
CA PRO A 51 -29.11 -16.17 -40.12
C PRO A 51 -30.16 -15.07 -40.36
N PRO A 52 -29.78 -13.91 -40.93
CA PRO A 52 -30.70 -12.80 -41.14
C PRO A 52 -31.71 -13.17 -42.23
N ASN A 53 -32.94 -13.52 -41.83
CA ASN A 53 -34.06 -13.46 -42.75
C ASN A 53 -34.36 -11.99 -43.02
N SER A 54 -34.03 -11.59 -44.24
CA SER A 54 -34.26 -10.26 -44.82
C SER A 54 -35.75 -9.92 -44.77
N SER A 55 -36.15 -8.97 -43.93
CA SER A 55 -37.27 -8.05 -44.18
C SER A 55 -37.53 -7.12 -42.99
N SER A 56 -36.97 -5.92 -43.04
CA SER A 56 -37.68 -4.68 -42.70
C SER A 56 -36.76 -3.49 -42.92
N SER A 57 -36.95 -2.86 -44.08
CA SER A 57 -36.48 -1.53 -44.40
C SER A 57 -37.17 -0.49 -43.51
N SER A 58 -36.41 0.18 -42.65
CA SER A 58 -36.52 1.62 -42.35
C SER A 58 -35.61 1.98 -41.17
N SER A 59 -34.80 3.04 -41.32
CA SER A 59 -33.77 3.59 -40.40
C SER A 59 -32.41 2.88 -40.37
N SER A 60 -31.69 2.82 -41.49
CA SER A 60 -30.31 2.27 -41.55
C SER A 60 -29.22 3.30 -41.21
N ALA A 61 -29.35 4.56 -41.66
CA ALA A 61 -28.26 5.55 -41.51
C ALA A 61 -27.99 5.97 -40.05
N SER A 62 -29.03 6.18 -39.25
CA SER A 62 -28.90 6.59 -37.83
C SER A 62 -28.67 5.42 -36.86
N LYS A 63 -28.84 4.17 -37.30
CA LYS A 63 -28.46 2.97 -36.53
C LYS A 63 -27.00 2.59 -36.76
N GLU A 64 -26.49 2.74 -37.98
CA GLU A 64 -25.08 2.49 -38.30
C GLU A 64 -24.13 3.47 -37.61
N GLU A 65 -24.51 4.74 -37.49
CA GLU A 65 -23.73 5.78 -36.79
C GLU A 65 -23.70 5.54 -35.27
N GLY A 66 -24.85 5.20 -34.67
CA GLY A 66 -24.93 4.85 -33.24
C GLY A 66 -24.24 3.51 -32.89
N ASP A 67 -24.20 2.55 -33.81
CA ASP A 67 -23.45 1.30 -33.63
C ASP A 67 -21.94 1.49 -33.81
N ALA A 68 -21.52 2.38 -34.72
CA ALA A 68 -20.11 2.76 -34.87
C ALA A 68 -19.59 3.51 -33.62
N GLU A 69 -20.37 4.43 -33.05
CA GLU A 69 -20.03 5.12 -31.80
C GLU A 69 -19.95 4.16 -30.61
N LYS A 70 -20.89 3.22 -30.48
CA LYS A 70 -20.84 2.18 -29.44
C LYS A 70 -19.64 1.25 -29.59
N ARG A 71 -19.26 0.88 -30.83
CA ARG A 71 -18.06 0.09 -31.11
C ARG A 71 -16.79 0.86 -30.74
N ALA A 72 -16.68 2.14 -31.08
CA ALA A 72 -15.55 2.98 -30.68
C ALA A 72 -15.49 3.14 -29.14
N GLN A 73 -16.63 3.29 -28.48
CA GLN A 73 -16.71 3.32 -27.01
C GLN A 73 -16.25 1.99 -26.39
N LEU A 74 -16.70 0.85 -26.92
CA LEU A 74 -16.25 -0.49 -26.49
C LEU A 74 -14.75 -0.67 -26.70
N GLU A 75 -14.21 -0.28 -27.85
CA GLU A 75 -12.78 -0.40 -28.16
C GLU A 75 -11.94 0.47 -27.21
N SER A 76 -12.38 1.70 -26.94
CA SER A 76 -11.74 2.58 -25.95
C SER A 76 -11.82 2.04 -24.53
N PHE A 77 -12.94 1.39 -24.17
CA PHE A 77 -13.16 0.77 -22.87
C PHE A 77 -12.26 -0.45 -22.69
N LEU A 78 -12.17 -1.33 -23.68
CA LEU A 78 -11.30 -2.51 -23.68
C LEU A 78 -9.83 -2.12 -23.62
N LEU A 79 -9.41 -1.12 -24.40
CA LEU A 79 -8.02 -0.63 -24.39
C LEU A 79 -7.66 -0.05 -23.02
N ARG A 80 -8.55 0.73 -22.40
CA ARG A 80 -8.35 1.28 -21.05
C ARG A 80 -8.31 0.17 -19.99
N SER A 81 -9.21 -0.80 -20.10
CA SER A 81 -9.26 -1.95 -19.19
C SER A 81 -8.00 -2.80 -19.28
N ALA A 82 -7.49 -3.04 -20.50
CA ALA A 82 -6.24 -3.76 -20.73
C ALA A 82 -5.04 -3.02 -20.15
N ASN A 83 -4.97 -1.69 -20.32
CA ASN A 83 -3.92 -0.88 -19.72
C ASN A 83 -3.97 -0.93 -18.17
N ASN A 84 -5.15 -0.77 -17.58
CA ASN A 84 -5.32 -0.90 -16.13
C ASN A 84 -4.89 -2.28 -15.61
N VAL A 85 -5.28 -3.36 -16.30
CA VAL A 85 -4.86 -4.73 -15.96
C VAL A 85 -3.34 -4.87 -16.01
N ALA A 86 -2.68 -4.34 -17.04
CA ALA A 86 -1.22 -4.39 -17.16
C ALA A 86 -0.52 -3.64 -16.02
N VAL A 87 -1.03 -2.45 -15.64
CA VAL A 87 -0.48 -1.67 -14.53
C VAL A 87 -0.64 -2.39 -13.20
N ILE A 88 -1.82 -2.98 -12.93
CA ILE A 88 -2.06 -3.72 -11.68
C ILE A 88 -1.20 -4.98 -11.63
N MET A 89 -1.08 -5.72 -12.74
CA MET A 89 -0.24 -6.91 -12.81
C MET A 89 1.22 -6.58 -12.53
N HIS A 90 1.74 -5.50 -13.13
CA HIS A 90 3.11 -5.06 -12.88
C HIS A 90 3.33 -4.64 -11.41
N ALA A 91 2.35 -3.97 -10.80
CA ALA A 91 2.39 -3.65 -9.37
C ALA A 91 2.36 -4.91 -8.49
N ILE A 92 1.57 -5.92 -8.85
CA ILE A 92 1.52 -7.22 -8.16
C ILE A 92 2.88 -7.93 -8.26
N GLU A 93 3.46 -8.02 -9.45
CA GLU A 93 4.79 -8.62 -9.68
C GLU A 93 5.86 -7.93 -8.82
N THR A 94 5.86 -6.59 -8.80
CA THR A 94 6.80 -5.80 -7.99
C THR A 94 6.62 -6.08 -6.49
N GLU A 95 5.38 -6.16 -6.00
CA GLU A 95 5.13 -6.48 -4.59
C GLU A 95 5.48 -7.94 -4.25
N MET A 96 5.31 -8.87 -5.19
CA MET A 96 5.73 -10.26 -5.03
C MET A 96 7.25 -10.41 -4.89
N GLU A 97 8.02 -9.65 -5.66
CA GLU A 97 9.50 -9.61 -5.53
C GLU A 97 9.94 -9.02 -4.19
N ASN A 98 9.18 -8.07 -3.65
CA ASN A 98 9.44 -7.43 -2.35
C ASN A 98 8.93 -8.25 -1.15
N LEU A 99 8.29 -9.40 -1.38
CA LEU A 99 7.88 -10.26 -0.27
C LEU A 99 9.12 -10.75 0.48
N PRO A 100 9.09 -10.71 1.83
CA PRO A 100 10.18 -11.27 2.61
C PRO A 100 10.32 -12.75 2.26
N SER A 101 11.44 -13.12 1.66
CA SER A 101 11.77 -14.48 1.27
C SER A 101 11.97 -15.35 2.51
N SER A 102 10.88 -15.84 3.08
CA SER A 102 10.95 -16.74 4.24
C SER A 102 11.29 -18.15 3.77
N LEU A 103 12.54 -18.37 3.36
CA LEU A 103 13.14 -19.70 3.37
C LEU A 103 13.34 -20.21 4.81
N ARG A 104 13.17 -19.33 5.80
CA ARG A 104 13.29 -19.69 7.22
C ARG A 104 12.07 -20.46 7.69
N THR A 105 12.35 -21.57 8.37
CA THR A 105 11.32 -22.30 9.10
C THR A 105 10.81 -21.47 10.27
N ARG A 106 9.55 -21.66 10.67
CA ARG A 106 8.97 -21.00 11.86
C ARG A 106 9.85 -21.16 13.11
N ALA A 107 10.53 -22.30 13.25
CA ALA A 107 11.43 -22.59 14.36
C ALA A 107 12.69 -21.70 14.34
N GLU A 108 13.29 -21.46 13.17
CA GLU A 108 14.42 -20.55 13.02
C GLU A 108 14.03 -19.10 13.31
N THR A 109 12.86 -18.68 12.83
CA THR A 109 12.32 -17.33 13.11
C THR A 109 12.14 -17.13 14.61
N ASN A 110 11.54 -18.08 15.31
CA ASN A 110 11.35 -18.02 16.77
C ASN A 110 12.69 -17.97 17.53
N ARG A 111 13.70 -18.74 17.11
CA ARG A 111 15.04 -18.68 17.71
C ARG A 111 15.69 -17.31 17.51
N LYS A 112 15.54 -16.72 16.32
CA LYS A 112 16.09 -15.39 16.04
C LYS A 112 15.37 -14.30 16.85
N ILE A 113 14.06 -14.40 17.01
CA ILE A 113 13.27 -13.50 17.87
C ILE A 113 13.79 -13.58 19.31
N ALA A 114 13.87 -14.77 19.89
CA ALA A 114 14.37 -14.94 21.26
C ALA A 114 15.81 -14.40 21.45
N PHE A 115 16.67 -14.58 20.44
CA PHE A 115 18.02 -14.00 20.45
C PHE A 115 17.99 -12.46 20.47
N LEU A 116 17.19 -11.84 19.59
CA LEU A 116 17.06 -10.38 19.52
C LEU A 116 16.42 -9.80 20.78
N GLU A 117 15.45 -10.48 21.37
CA GLU A 117 14.85 -10.08 22.65
C GLU A 117 15.90 -10.07 23.77
N LYS A 118 16.76 -11.08 23.83
CA LYS A 118 17.85 -11.14 24.80
C LYS A 118 18.88 -10.03 24.58
N GLU A 119 19.27 -9.76 23.34
CA GLU A 119 20.17 -8.63 23.02
C GLU A 119 19.53 -7.29 23.38
N ASN A 120 18.25 -7.11 23.08
CA ASN A 120 17.52 -5.88 23.42
C ASN A 120 17.47 -5.66 24.93
N GLN A 121 17.18 -6.71 25.71
CA GLN A 121 17.21 -6.65 27.18
C GLN A 121 18.60 -6.26 27.72
N LYS A 122 19.67 -6.80 27.13
CA LYS A 122 21.05 -6.46 27.49
C LYS A 122 21.34 -4.99 27.17
N ALA A 123 21.04 -4.53 25.95
CA ALA A 123 21.21 -3.13 25.55
C ALA A 123 20.41 -2.18 26.44
N ALA A 124 19.17 -2.53 26.79
CA ALA A 124 18.35 -1.74 27.71
C ALA A 124 18.95 -1.67 29.13
N ALA A 125 19.58 -2.74 29.61
CA ALA A 125 20.29 -2.74 30.89
C ALA A 125 21.54 -1.84 30.85
N GLU A 126 22.33 -1.92 29.78
CA GLU A 126 23.49 -1.07 29.55
C GLU A 126 23.10 0.41 29.47
N LEU A 127 22.01 0.75 28.76
CA LEU A 127 21.48 2.11 28.70
C LEU A 127 21.05 2.63 30.08
N ARG A 128 20.40 1.79 30.90
CA ARG A 128 20.02 2.17 32.28
C ARG A 128 21.26 2.43 33.14
N ALA A 129 22.28 1.59 33.06
CA ALA A 129 23.53 1.77 33.79
C ALA A 129 24.24 3.07 33.37
N LEU A 130 24.37 3.32 32.06
CA LEU A 130 24.96 4.53 31.52
C LEU A 130 24.20 5.79 31.97
N THR A 131 22.86 5.73 31.97
CA THR A 131 22.01 6.83 32.42
C THR A 131 22.21 7.12 33.91
N ALA A 132 22.30 6.07 34.74
CA ALA A 132 22.57 6.20 36.16
C ALA A 132 23.96 6.80 36.42
N GLU A 133 24.98 6.34 35.71
CA GLU A 133 26.35 6.89 35.83
C GLU A 133 26.41 8.36 35.40
N THR A 134 25.79 8.70 34.27
CA THR A 134 25.71 10.09 33.79
C THR A 134 24.99 10.98 34.81
N SER A 135 23.92 10.49 35.43
CA SER A 135 23.21 11.22 36.48
C SER A 135 24.09 11.48 37.70
N ARG A 136 24.89 10.48 38.12
CA ARG A 136 25.84 10.60 39.22
C ARG A 136 26.94 11.59 38.90
N VAL A 137 27.56 11.51 37.72
CA VAL A 137 28.60 12.44 37.28
C VAL A 137 28.09 13.88 37.24
N ARG A 138 26.87 14.09 36.74
CA ARG A 138 26.24 15.41 36.72
C ARG A 138 26.02 15.95 38.13
N GLU A 139 25.60 15.11 39.07
CA GLU A 139 25.39 15.51 40.46
C GLU A 139 26.71 15.82 41.18
N THR A 140 27.74 14.99 40.99
CA THR A 140 29.07 15.27 41.55
C THR A 140 29.67 16.56 41.00
N LEU A 141 29.46 16.83 39.70
CA LEU A 141 29.91 18.08 39.08
C LEU A 141 29.17 19.29 39.64
N ARG A 142 27.85 19.19 39.87
CA ARG A 142 27.07 20.25 40.52
C ARG A 142 27.54 20.52 41.94
N GLN A 143 27.81 19.46 42.72
CA GLN A 143 28.29 19.61 44.08
C GLN A 143 29.68 20.26 44.11
N ALA A 144 30.60 19.82 43.25
CA ALA A 144 31.93 20.42 43.14
C ALA A 144 31.86 21.91 42.71
N LEU A 145 30.98 22.24 41.77
CA LEU A 145 30.78 23.62 41.33
C LEU A 145 30.18 24.49 42.44
N ARG A 146 29.20 23.96 43.20
CA ARG A 146 28.65 24.65 44.38
C ARG A 146 29.74 24.89 45.41
N GLN A 147 30.48 23.86 45.80
CA GLN A 147 31.58 23.99 46.78
C GLN A 147 32.57 25.08 46.36
N SER A 148 33.05 25.04 45.12
CA SER A 148 33.98 26.05 44.57
C SER A 148 33.41 27.46 44.56
N LEU A 149 32.09 27.64 44.36
CA LEU A 149 31.45 28.96 44.40
C LEU A 149 31.27 29.46 45.83
N THR A 150 31.03 28.57 46.79
CA THR A 150 30.73 28.91 48.19
C THR A 150 31.96 29.01 49.10
N GLU A 151 33.08 28.38 48.75
CA GLU A 151 34.28 28.27 49.60
C GLU A 151 34.88 29.62 50.02
N ASP A 152 34.71 30.67 49.20
CA ASP A 152 35.25 32.02 49.47
C ASP A 152 34.17 33.13 49.54
N THR A 153 32.88 32.82 49.35
CA THR A 153 31.84 33.87 49.16
C THR A 153 30.81 33.99 50.28
N HIS A 154 30.76 33.12 51.29
CA HIS A 154 29.70 33.10 52.32
C HIS A 154 28.26 33.02 51.74
N ILE A 155 28.10 32.65 50.46
CA ILE A 155 26.79 32.48 49.83
C ILE A 155 26.25 31.09 50.17
N VAL A 156 25.13 31.03 50.89
CA VAL A 156 24.35 29.78 51.06
C VAL A 156 23.43 29.65 49.86
N VAL A 157 23.61 28.62 49.06
CA VAL A 157 22.69 28.29 47.96
C VAL A 157 21.65 27.32 48.53
N ASP A 158 20.47 27.83 48.90
CA ASP A 158 19.32 27.01 49.31
C ASP A 158 18.83 26.11 48.15
N GLU A 159 18.24 24.97 48.51
CA GLU A 159 17.94 23.81 47.64
C GLU A 159 17.21 24.11 46.31
#